data_AF-A0A2N6VK23-F1
#
_entry.id   AF-A0A2N6VK23-F1
#
_cell.length_a   1.000
_cell.length_b   1.000
_cell.length_c   1.000
_cell.angle_alpha   90.00
_cell.angle_beta   90.00
_cell.angle_gamma   90.00
#
_symmetry.space_group_name_H-M   'P 1'
#
loop_
_entity.id
_entity.type
_entity.pdbx_description
1 polymer ?
#
loop_
_entity_poly.entity_id
_entity_poly.type
_entity_poly.pdbx_seq_one_letter_code
_entity_poly.pdbx_strand_id
1 'polypeptide(L)' 'SDDAIIIALMTAKQESDLYNINYGDRDSIGLFQQRPKYAWGSKSQIMDRVYSAKAFYGVNPKVKNPGLKQISGWQK' A
#
# COMPACT_ATOMS: atom_id res chain seq x y z
N SER A 1 1.42 -1.39 -16.15
CA SER A 1 2.49 -0.66 -16.82
C SER A 1 3.69 -0.68 -15.91
N ASP A 2 4.86 -0.41 -16.49
CA ASP A 2 6.12 -0.37 -15.77
C ASP A 2 6.16 0.79 -14.75
N ASP A 3 5.50 1.91 -15.05
CA ASP A 3 5.41 3.07 -14.14
C ASP A 3 4.78 2.70 -12.80
N ALA A 4 3.72 1.89 -12.78
CA ALA A 4 3.09 1.45 -11.54
C ALA A 4 4.06 0.62 -10.69
N ILE A 5 4.89 -0.21 -11.34
CA ILE A 5 5.89 -1.05 -10.67
C ILE A 5 6.95 -0.15 -10.04
N ILE A 6 7.46 0.83 -10.79
CA ILE A 6 8.44 1.80 -10.30
C ILE A 6 7.87 2.58 -9.11
N ILE A 7 6.65 3.11 -9.22
CA ILE A 7 5.98 3.85 -8.14
C ILE A 7 5.84 2.98 -6.89
N ALA A 8 5.41 1.72 -7.02
CA ALA A 8 5.27 0.82 -5.88
C ALA A 8 6.62 0.51 -5.22
N LEU A 9 7.66 0.23 -6.01
CA LEU A 9 9.01 -0.04 -5.48
C LEU A 9 9.59 1.18 -4.76
N MET A 10 9.48 2.37 -5.36
CA MET A 10 9.97 3.61 -4.78
C MET A 10 9.18 3.98 -3.51
N THR A 11 7.87 3.79 -3.52
CA THR A 11 7.02 4.01 -2.33
C THR A 11 7.40 3.06 -1.21
N ALA A 12 7.46 1.75 -1.47
CA ALA A 12 7.82 0.78 -0.43
C ALA A 12 9.26 0.97 0.09
N LYS A 13 10.19 1.41 -0.76
CA LYS A 13 11.53 1.80 -0.33
C LYS A 13 11.49 3.04 0.57
N GLN A 14 10.72 4.06 0.21
CA GLN A 14 10.64 5.29 0.98
C GLN A 14 9.94 5.08 2.34
N GLU A 15 8.88 4.28 2.35
CA GLU A 15 8.03 4.06 3.53
C GLU A 15 8.64 3.06 4.52
N SER A 16 9.39 2.06 4.04
CA SER A 16 9.87 0.99 4.92
C SER A 16 11.22 0.38 4.54
N ASP A 17 11.96 0.99 3.62
CA ASP A 17 13.19 0.44 3.03
C ASP A 17 13.00 -0.99 2.47
N LEU A 18 11.80 -1.26 1.92
CA LEU A 18 11.37 -2.58 1.42
C LEU A 18 11.23 -3.68 2.50
N TYR A 19 11.32 -3.34 3.78
CA TYR A 19 11.05 -4.25 4.88
C TYR A 19 9.58 -4.20 5.30
N ASN A 20 9.00 -5.36 5.64
CA ASN A 20 7.62 -5.43 6.09
C ASN A 20 7.56 -5.25 7.62
N ILE A 21 7.66 -4.01 8.07
CA ILE A 21 7.80 -3.63 9.48
C ILE A 21 6.45 -3.47 10.18
N ASN A 22 6.40 -3.75 11.48
CA ASN A 22 5.20 -3.64 12.31
C ASN A 22 5.16 -2.35 13.16
N TYR A 23 5.97 -1.37 12.78
CA TYR A 23 6.08 -0.06 13.41
C TYR A 23 6.13 1.04 12.33
N GLY A 24 5.93 2.29 12.76
CA GLY A 24 5.77 3.44 11.86
C GLY A 24 5.23 4.66 12.59
N ASP A 25 4.89 5.71 11.85
CA ASP A 25 4.14 6.83 12.42
C ASP A 25 2.72 6.38 12.81
N ARG A 26 2.35 6.62 14.08
CA ARG A 26 1.04 6.27 14.66
C ARG A 26 0.67 4.78 14.52
N ASP A 27 -0.24 4.45 13.61
CA ASP A 27 -0.72 3.08 13.35
C ASP A 27 -0.35 2.58 11.94
N SER A 28 0.62 3.23 11.29
CA SER A 28 1.20 2.79 10.02
C SER A 28 2.04 1.53 10.21
N ILE A 29 1.82 0.53 9.35
CA ILE A 29 2.55 -0.73 9.34
C ILE A 29 2.66 -1.29 7.91
N GLY A 30 3.51 -2.30 7.74
CA GLY A 30 3.69 -3.03 6.48
C GLY A 30 4.53 -2.29 5.45
N LEU A 31 4.69 -2.90 4.28
CA LEU A 31 5.53 -2.42 3.16
C LEU A 31 5.24 -0.99 2.70
N PHE A 32 3.98 -0.56 2.76
CA PHE A 32 3.54 0.75 2.27
C PHE A 32 3.10 1.68 3.41
N GLN A 33 3.45 1.34 4.67
CA GLN A 33 3.05 2.11 5.86
C GLN A 33 1.55 2.46 5.86
N GLN A 34 0.72 1.51 5.43
CA GLN A 34 -0.73 1.65 5.36
C GLN A 34 -1.34 1.65 6.76
N ARG A 35 -2.50 2.28 6.90
CA ARG A 35 -3.17 2.45 8.20
C ARG A 35 -4.58 1.86 8.22
N PRO A 36 -4.91 1.00 9.20
CA PRO A 36 -6.26 0.47 9.35
C PRO A 36 -7.33 1.56 9.44
N LYS A 37 -7.05 2.67 10.14
CA LYS A 37 -8.02 3.76 10.32
C LYS A 37 -8.47 4.43 9.01
N TYR A 38 -7.69 4.29 7.94
CA TYR A 38 -8.01 4.81 6.60
C TYR A 38 -8.52 3.71 5.67
N ALA A 39 -9.08 2.63 6.21
CA ALA A 39 -9.74 1.57 5.45
C ALA A 39 -8.85 0.84 4.44
N TRP A 40 -7.54 0.76 4.71
CA TRP A 40 -6.60 -0.06 3.95
C TRP A 40 -6.70 -1.56 4.26
N GLY A 41 -7.27 -1.94 5.41
CA GLY A 41 -7.38 -3.33 5.88
C GLY A 41 -7.21 -3.44 7.40
N SER A 42 -7.38 -4.63 7.96
CA SER A 42 -6.97 -4.90 9.35
C SER A 42 -5.45 -4.88 9.49
N LYS A 43 -4.94 -4.82 10.73
CA LYS A 43 -3.49 -4.90 10.96
C LYS A 43 -2.87 -6.17 10.37
N SER A 44 -3.52 -7.33 10.56
CA SER A 44 -3.05 -8.60 10.01
C SER A 44 -3.06 -8.64 8.49
N GLN A 45 -4.07 -8.02 7.87
CA GLN A 45 -4.16 -7.89 6.41
C GLN A 45 -3.06 -6.97 5.87
N ILE A 46 -2.80 -5.81 6.50
CA ILE A 46 -1.76 -4.88 6.04
C ILE A 46 -0.35 -5.49 6.18
N MET A 47 -0.13 -6.32 7.20
CA MET A 47 1.14 -7.05 7.37
C MET A 47 1.31 -8.20 6.36
N ASP A 48 0.30 -8.57 5.60
CA ASP A 48 0.47 -9.47 4.46
C ASP A 48 0.93 -8.68 3.23
N ARG A 49 2.12 -9.00 2.71
CA ARG A 49 2.75 -8.27 1.59
C ARG A 49 1.92 -8.31 0.30
N VAL A 50 1.20 -9.41 0.06
CA VAL A 50 0.38 -9.58 -1.15
C VAL A 50 -0.90 -8.78 -1.02
N TYR A 51 -1.53 -8.80 0.16
CA TYR A 51 -2.68 -7.97 0.45
C TYR A 51 -2.34 -6.49 0.34
N SER A 52 -1.26 -6.04 0.99
CA SER A 52 -0.84 -4.63 1.00
C SER A 52 -0.49 -4.12 -0.39
N ALA A 53 0.19 -4.93 -1.22
CA ALA A 53 0.46 -4.60 -2.62
C ALA A 53 -0.82 -4.55 -3.47
N LYS A 54 -1.73 -5.53 -3.35
CA LYS A 54 -3.00 -5.49 -4.08
C LYS A 54 -3.87 -4.30 -3.66
N ALA A 55 -3.83 -3.94 -2.37
CA ALA A 55 -4.46 -2.75 -1.84
C ALA A 55 -3.84 -1.48 -2.46
N PHE A 56 -2.51 -1.33 -2.39
CA PHE A 56 -1.77 -0.20 -2.94
C PHE A 56 -2.08 0.03 -4.43
N TYR A 57 -2.10 -1.03 -5.24
CA TYR A 57 -2.44 -0.91 -6.67
C TYR A 57 -3.93 -0.66 -6.94
N GLY A 58 -4.82 -0.87 -5.96
CA GLY A 58 -6.27 -0.74 -6.14
C GLY A 58 -6.89 -1.91 -6.90
N VAL A 59 -6.30 -3.11 -6.78
CA VAL A 59 -6.79 -4.35 -7.43
C VAL A 59 -7.38 -5.35 -6.43
N ASN A 60 -7.41 -5.01 -5.14
CA ASN A 60 -8.14 -5.76 -4.12
C ASN A 60 -9.54 -5.16 -3.93
N PRO A 61 -10.62 -5.80 -4.43
CA PRO A 61 -11.97 -5.25 -4.32
C PRO A 61 -12.50 -5.19 -2.88
N LYS A 62 -11.81 -5.83 -1.92
CA LYS A 62 -12.17 -5.81 -0.50
C LYS A 62 -11.65 -4.55 0.23
N VAL A 63 -10.77 -3.78 -0.41
CA VAL A 63 -10.17 -2.57 0.18
C VAL A 63 -10.99 -1.36 -0.26
N LYS A 64 -11.42 -0.54 0.70
CA LYS A 64 -12.26 0.63 0.43
C LYS A 64 -11.45 1.87 0.08
N ASN A 65 -10.24 1.99 0.61
CA ASN A 65 -9.37 3.11 0.25
C ASN A 65 -8.90 2.97 -1.21
N PRO A 66 -9.04 4.01 -2.05
CA PRO A 66 -8.55 3.97 -3.41
C PRO A 66 -7.06 3.66 -3.50
N GLY A 67 -6.69 2.66 -4.31
CA GLY A 67 -5.31 2.41 -4.68
C GLY A 67 -4.90 3.17 -5.95
N LEU A 68 -3.61 3.14 -6.27
CA LEU A 68 -2.97 3.90 -7.35
C LEU A 68 -3.78 3.89 -8.66
N LYS A 69 -4.18 2.69 -9.14
CA LYS A 69 -4.86 2.56 -10.44
C LYS A 69 -6.29 3.10 -10.46
N GLN A 70 -6.86 3.39 -9.30
CA GLN A 70 -8.22 3.94 -9.15
C GLN A 70 -8.20 5.47 -9.10
N ILE A 71 -7.02 6.10 -9.01
CA ILE A 71 -6.87 7.55 -9.06
C ILE A 71 -6.89 8.01 -10.52
N SER A 72 -7.83 8.88 -10.87
CA SER A 72 -7.92 9.42 -12.24
C SER A 72 -6.63 10.15 -12.63
N GLY A 73 -6.07 9.80 -13.79
CA GLY A 73 -4.87 10.45 -14.32
C GLY A 73 -3.57 10.06 -13.64
N TRP A 74 -3.51 8.97 -12.86
CA TRP A 74 -2.28 8.55 -12.17
C TRP A 74 -1.09 8.29 -13.11
N GLN A 75 -1.33 8.05 -14.40
CA GLN A 75 -0.30 7.84 -15.43
C GLN A 75 0.24 9.13 -16.07
N LYS A 76 -0.34 10.29 -15.76
CA LYS A 76 -0.03 11.57 -16.44
C LYS A 76 1.08 12.34 -15.76
#